data_AF-A0A0B2RPT6-F1
#
_entry.id   AF-A0A0B2RPT6-F1
#
_cell.length_a   1.000
_cell.length_b   1.000
_cell.length_c   1.000
_cell.angle_alpha   90.00
_cell.angle_beta   90.00
_cell.angle_gamma   90.00
#
_symmetry.space_group_name_H-M   'P 1'
#
loop_
_entity.id
_entity.type
_entity.pdbx_description
1 polymer ?
#
loop_
_entity_poly.entity_id
_entity_poly.type
_entity_poly.pdbx_seq_one_letter_code
_entity_poly.pdbx_strand_id
1 'polypeptide(L)'
;MFTLWGLLQLMRRYPGMVPDVDMMFDCMDKPSVNKTEHQAMPLPLFRYCTTKEHFDIPFPDWSFWGWSEINIRPWQEEFPDIKRGSRSVTWKNKLPWAYWKGNPDVASPIRTELINCNDSRKWGAEIMRQDWGEAARNGFKQSKLSDQCNHRYKIYAEGYAWSVSLKYILSCGSVALIISPQYEDFFSRGLIPNHNFWLVDSLNLCPSIKYAVEWGNQHPVEAEAIGKRGQDLMESLNMNRIYEYMFHLISDYSKLQDFKPTPPPTALEVCVESVLCFADEKQRMFLNKSFTFPSHKPPCNLKPA
;
A
#
# COMPACT_ATOMS: atom_id res chain seq x y z
N MET A 1 11.46 10.28 -6.65
CA MET A 1 10.76 10.97 -7.77
C MET A 1 9.25 10.98 -7.57
N PHE A 2 8.57 9.84 -7.60
CA PHE A 2 7.10 9.76 -7.49
C PHE A 2 6.51 10.31 -6.18
N THR A 3 7.22 10.23 -5.05
CA THR A 3 6.80 10.87 -3.79
C THR A 3 6.80 12.39 -3.89
N LEU A 4 7.84 12.98 -4.49
CA LEU A 4 7.89 14.43 -4.77
C LEU A 4 6.78 14.82 -5.75
N TRP A 5 6.53 14.01 -6.77
CA TRP A 5 5.39 14.20 -7.66
C TRP A 5 4.07 14.26 -6.90
N GLY A 6 3.85 13.34 -5.96
CA GLY A 6 2.67 13.32 -5.10
C GLY A 6 2.47 14.63 -4.33
N LEU A 7 3.53 15.19 -3.75
CA LEU A 7 3.50 16.49 -3.07
C LEU A 7 3.18 17.65 -4.02
N LEU A 8 3.78 17.67 -5.22
CA LEU A 8 3.45 18.67 -6.24
C LEU A 8 1.99 18.58 -6.68
N GLN A 9 1.47 17.36 -6.85
CA GLN A 9 0.07 17.14 -7.18
C GLN A 9 -0.86 17.56 -6.04
N LEU A 10 -0.47 17.38 -4.77
CA LEU A 10 -1.23 17.88 -3.63
C LEU A 10 -1.36 19.42 -3.69
N MET A 11 -0.25 20.14 -3.89
CA MET A 11 -0.26 21.60 -3.99
C MET A 11 -1.08 22.09 -5.20
N ARG A 12 -1.00 21.37 -6.33
CA ARG A 12 -1.80 21.66 -7.52
C ARG A 12 -3.29 21.41 -7.29
N ARG A 13 -3.63 20.39 -6.52
CA ARG A 13 -5.01 20.04 -6.19
C ARG A 13 -5.65 21.03 -5.22
N TYR A 14 -4.88 21.57 -4.27
CA TYR A 14 -5.34 22.58 -3.31
C TYR A 14 -4.45 23.85 -3.34
N PRO A 15 -4.51 24.65 -4.43
CA PRO A 15 -3.63 25.80 -4.61
C PRO A 15 -3.75 26.82 -3.47
N GLY A 16 -2.62 27.20 -2.88
CA GLY A 16 -2.55 28.19 -1.81
C GLY A 16 -3.12 27.74 -0.46
N MET A 17 -3.52 26.48 -0.32
CA MET A 17 -4.09 25.95 0.93
C MET A 17 -3.10 25.10 1.73
N VAL A 18 -2.11 24.49 1.08
CA VAL A 18 -1.05 23.73 1.75
C VAL A 18 -0.15 24.72 2.49
N PRO A 19 0.05 24.61 3.81
CA PRO A 19 0.86 25.56 4.56
C PRO A 19 2.35 25.41 4.27
N ASP A 20 3.10 26.49 4.53
CA ASP A 20 4.56 26.43 4.60
C ASP A 20 4.96 25.46 5.73
N VAL A 21 5.89 24.54 5.43
CA VAL A 21 6.27 23.45 6.34
C VAL A 21 7.72 23.04 6.07
N ASP A 22 8.49 22.78 7.14
CA ASP A 22 9.78 22.10 7.04
C ASP A 22 9.61 20.66 7.55
N MET A 23 9.77 19.69 6.65
CA MET A 23 9.61 18.26 6.98
C MET A 23 10.82 17.45 6.51
N MET A 24 11.23 16.48 7.33
CA MET A 24 12.20 15.46 6.95
C MET A 24 11.47 14.24 6.43
N PHE A 25 11.87 13.75 5.25
CA PHE A 25 11.27 12.57 4.62
C PHE A 25 12.37 11.59 4.24
N ASP A 26 12.29 10.36 4.76
CA ASP A 26 13.19 9.28 4.37
C ASP A 26 12.44 8.25 3.52
N CYS A 27 12.97 8.01 2.32
CA CYS A 27 12.39 7.13 1.32
C CYS A 27 12.81 5.66 1.44
N MET A 28 13.59 5.27 2.45
CA MET A 28 13.93 3.87 2.70
C MET A 28 12.77 3.10 3.35
N ASP A 29 12.85 1.77 3.33
CA ASP A 29 11.74 0.89 3.67
C ASP A 29 11.49 0.72 5.18
N LYS A 30 12.53 0.71 6.02
CA LYS A 30 12.34 0.43 7.47
C LYS A 30 12.14 1.73 8.26
N PRO A 31 11.26 1.74 9.28
CA PRO A 31 11.22 2.82 10.23
C PRO A 31 12.54 2.92 10.99
N SER A 32 12.86 4.12 11.46
CA SER A 32 14.19 4.44 11.99
C SER A 32 14.19 5.16 13.34
N VAL A 33 13.09 5.81 13.73
CA VAL A 33 13.06 6.60 14.96
C VAL A 33 12.51 5.74 16.10
N ASN A 34 13.39 4.96 16.74
CA ASN A 34 13.01 4.09 17.86
C ASN A 34 12.52 4.90 19.07
N LYS A 35 11.38 4.52 19.64
CA LYS A 35 10.75 5.24 20.76
C LYS A 35 11.56 5.23 22.04
N THR A 36 12.26 4.14 22.33
CA THR A 36 13.06 4.00 23.55
C THR A 36 14.31 4.87 23.47
N GLU A 37 14.97 4.89 22.31
CA GLU A 37 16.20 5.68 22.09
C GLU A 37 15.90 7.18 21.98
N HIS A 38 14.77 7.55 21.37
CA HIS A 38 14.36 8.94 21.13
C HIS A 38 13.27 9.43 22.10
N GLN A 39 13.12 8.81 23.26
CA GLN A 39 12.04 9.16 24.21
C GLN A 39 12.11 10.63 24.66
N ALA A 40 13.31 11.14 24.94
CA ALA A 40 13.53 12.51 25.42
C ALA A 40 13.42 13.56 24.31
N MET A 41 13.62 13.16 23.05
CA MET A 41 13.56 14.04 21.88
C MET A 41 13.03 13.25 20.68
N PRO A 42 11.69 13.10 20.56
CA PRO A 42 11.09 12.43 19.42
C PRO A 42 11.42 13.19 18.14
N LEU A 43 12.13 12.55 17.21
CA LEU A 43 12.50 13.16 15.94
C LEU A 43 11.38 12.93 14.91
N PRO A 44 10.75 13.99 14.37
CA PRO A 44 9.72 13.82 13.36
C PRO A 44 10.34 13.40 12.02
N LEU A 45 10.03 12.20 11.58
CA LEU A 45 10.47 11.68 10.29
C LEU A 45 9.31 11.06 9.53
N PHE A 46 9.03 11.60 8.35
CA PHE A 46 8.05 11.03 7.44
C PHE A 46 8.64 9.84 6.71
N ARG A 47 7.89 8.75 6.72
CA ARG A 47 8.23 7.49 6.04
C ARG A 47 6.98 6.84 5.50
N TYR A 48 7.12 5.72 4.81
CA TYR A 48 5.98 5.02 4.24
C TYR A 48 5.32 4.03 5.21
N CYS A 49 6.02 3.63 6.28
CA CYS A 49 5.45 2.84 7.36
C CYS A 49 6.06 3.19 8.73
N THR A 50 5.46 2.65 9.77
CA THR A 50 5.94 2.70 11.16
C THR A 50 5.69 1.36 11.86
N THR A 51 6.08 1.24 13.14
CA THR A 51 5.63 0.16 14.03
C THR A 51 5.19 0.75 15.37
N LYS A 52 4.73 -0.09 16.32
CA LYS A 52 4.37 0.37 17.67
C LYS A 52 5.57 0.95 18.43
N GLU A 53 6.78 0.53 18.07
CA GLU A 53 8.06 0.89 18.67
C GLU A 53 8.72 2.11 18.02
N HIS A 54 8.10 2.71 16.99
CA HIS A 54 8.71 3.79 16.20
C HIS A 54 7.84 5.06 16.17
N PHE A 55 8.50 6.23 16.12
CA PHE A 55 7.85 7.54 16.00
C PHE A 55 7.64 7.99 14.55
N ASP A 56 8.17 7.26 13.58
CA ASP A 56 8.05 7.58 12.16
C ASP A 56 6.59 7.80 11.76
N ILE A 57 6.34 8.81 10.93
CA ILE A 57 5.01 9.31 10.54
C ILE A 57 4.65 8.70 9.18
N PRO A 58 3.67 7.77 9.09
CA PRO A 58 3.32 7.13 7.83
C PRO A 58 2.69 8.09 6.83
N PHE A 59 3.27 8.11 5.63
CA PHE A 59 2.84 8.86 4.46
C PHE A 59 2.49 7.89 3.32
N PRO A 60 1.54 8.22 2.41
CA PRO A 60 1.24 7.37 1.26
C PRO A 60 2.48 7.06 0.42
N ASP A 61 2.69 5.78 0.12
CA ASP A 61 3.83 5.35 -0.68
C ASP A 61 3.77 5.90 -2.13
N TRP A 62 4.91 5.86 -2.82
CA TRP A 62 5.02 6.40 -4.18
C TRP A 62 4.09 5.70 -5.19
N SER A 63 3.70 4.45 -4.92
CA SER A 63 3.00 3.62 -5.89
C SER A 63 1.55 4.05 -6.12
N PHE A 64 0.99 4.94 -5.30
CA PHE A 64 -0.30 5.58 -5.59
C PHE A 64 -0.26 6.43 -6.87
N TRP A 65 0.89 7.01 -7.20
CA TRP A 65 1.13 7.75 -8.44
C TRP A 65 1.74 6.88 -9.55
N GLY A 66 2.09 5.63 -9.23
CA GLY A 66 2.62 4.65 -10.16
C GLY A 66 3.99 4.11 -9.73
N TRP A 67 4.35 2.97 -10.33
CA TRP A 67 5.64 2.32 -10.16
C TRP A 67 6.07 1.78 -11.53
N SER A 68 6.71 2.66 -12.30
CA SER A 68 7.09 2.43 -13.69
C SER A 68 7.99 1.21 -13.87
N GLU A 69 8.87 0.95 -12.92
CA GLU A 69 9.91 -0.08 -12.95
C GLU A 69 9.30 -1.48 -13.09
N ILE A 70 8.11 -1.69 -12.51
CA ILE A 70 7.39 -2.96 -12.53
C ILE A 70 6.00 -2.87 -13.20
N ASN A 71 5.77 -1.82 -14.00
CA ASN A 71 4.53 -1.60 -14.76
C ASN A 71 3.24 -1.48 -13.93
N ILE A 72 3.31 -0.99 -12.68
CA ILE A 72 2.11 -0.75 -11.87
C ILE A 72 1.62 0.68 -12.09
N ARG A 73 0.43 0.82 -12.68
CA ARG A 73 -0.14 2.12 -13.06
C ARG A 73 -0.57 2.91 -11.83
N PRO A 74 -0.83 4.22 -11.98
CA PRO A 74 -1.40 5.03 -10.90
C PRO A 74 -2.68 4.40 -10.34
N TRP A 75 -2.92 4.63 -9.05
CA TRP A 75 -4.00 3.98 -8.31
C TRP A 75 -5.38 4.18 -8.94
N GLN A 76 -5.64 5.36 -9.51
CA GLN A 76 -6.88 5.68 -10.21
C GLN A 76 -7.15 4.83 -11.46
N GLU A 77 -6.11 4.25 -12.08
CA GLU A 77 -6.24 3.29 -13.18
C GLU A 77 -6.18 1.84 -12.66
N GLU A 78 -5.29 1.57 -11.71
CA GLU A 78 -4.97 0.21 -11.27
C GLU A 78 -6.11 -0.40 -10.43
N PHE A 79 -6.71 0.35 -9.50
CA PHE A 79 -7.83 -0.15 -8.70
C PHE A 79 -9.04 -0.56 -9.57
N PRO A 80 -9.56 0.28 -10.48
CA PRO A 80 -10.65 -0.12 -11.35
C PRO A 80 -10.31 -1.32 -12.24
N ASP A 81 -9.07 -1.45 -12.70
CA ASP A 81 -8.64 -2.60 -13.50
C ASP A 81 -8.65 -3.90 -12.69
N ILE A 82 -8.10 -3.87 -11.47
CA ILE A 82 -8.16 -5.02 -10.55
C ILE A 82 -9.61 -5.36 -10.20
N LYS A 83 -10.43 -4.37 -9.88
CA LYS A 83 -11.85 -4.56 -9.56
C LYS A 83 -12.61 -5.18 -10.73
N ARG A 84 -12.39 -4.73 -11.97
CA ARG A 84 -12.98 -5.36 -13.16
C ARG A 84 -12.46 -6.79 -13.35
N GLY A 85 -11.15 -7.01 -13.25
CA GLY A 85 -10.52 -8.33 -13.37
C GLY A 85 -11.06 -9.33 -12.34
N SER A 86 -11.33 -8.87 -11.11
CA SER A 86 -11.90 -9.70 -10.05
C SER A 86 -13.28 -10.27 -10.36
N ARG A 87 -14.03 -9.64 -11.28
CA ARG A 87 -15.37 -10.05 -11.71
C ARG A 87 -15.36 -11.03 -12.88
N SER A 88 -14.19 -11.35 -13.44
CA SER A 88 -14.05 -12.36 -14.50
C SER A 88 -14.52 -13.75 -14.03
N VAL A 89 -14.38 -14.04 -12.73
CA VAL A 89 -14.85 -15.25 -12.08
C VAL A 89 -15.62 -14.86 -10.82
N THR A 90 -16.90 -15.26 -10.73
CA THR A 90 -17.73 -15.07 -9.53
C THR A 90 -17.06 -15.68 -8.31
N TRP A 91 -17.20 -15.11 -7.11
CA TRP A 91 -16.53 -15.59 -5.90
C TRP A 91 -16.72 -17.10 -5.65
N LYS A 92 -17.94 -17.61 -5.83
CA LYS A 92 -18.27 -19.04 -5.71
C LYS A 92 -17.43 -19.96 -6.62
N ASN A 93 -17.06 -19.48 -7.81
CA ASN A 93 -16.29 -20.23 -8.81
C ASN A 93 -14.78 -19.97 -8.76
N LYS A 94 -14.31 -19.08 -7.87
CA LYS A 94 -12.87 -18.91 -7.62
C LYS A 94 -12.29 -20.18 -7.00
N LEU A 95 -11.00 -20.42 -7.22
CA LEU A 95 -10.27 -21.55 -6.67
C LEU A 95 -10.35 -21.54 -5.13
N PRO A 96 -10.71 -22.66 -4.48
CA PRO A 96 -11.06 -22.69 -3.06
C PRO A 96 -9.86 -22.76 -2.11
N TRP A 97 -8.66 -22.44 -2.56
CA TRP A 97 -7.45 -22.38 -1.73
C TRP A 97 -6.85 -20.96 -1.73
N ALA A 98 -5.97 -20.72 -0.77
CA ALA A 98 -5.24 -19.47 -0.64
C ALA A 98 -4.10 -19.37 -1.65
N TYR A 99 -3.84 -18.15 -2.10
CA TYR A 99 -2.80 -17.88 -3.08
C TYR A 99 -1.88 -16.76 -2.65
N TRP A 100 -0.59 -16.99 -2.79
CA TRP A 100 0.45 -15.97 -2.68
C TRP A 100 1.38 -16.02 -3.89
N LYS A 101 1.80 -14.85 -4.38
CA LYS A 101 2.89 -14.74 -5.36
C LYS A 101 3.81 -13.61 -4.94
N GLY A 102 5.09 -13.89 -4.73
CA GLY A 102 6.03 -12.88 -4.27
C GLY A 102 7.47 -13.38 -4.20
N ASN A 103 8.40 -12.44 -4.02
CA ASN A 103 9.80 -12.76 -3.83
C ASN A 103 10.07 -13.02 -2.33
N PRO A 104 10.49 -14.23 -1.95
CA PRO A 104 10.90 -14.54 -0.58
C PRO A 104 12.29 -14.02 -0.23
N ASP A 105 13.13 -13.78 -1.23
CA ASP A 105 14.54 -13.42 -1.08
C ASP A 105 14.69 -11.89 -0.86
N VAL A 106 13.96 -11.36 0.14
CA VAL A 106 13.88 -9.93 0.51
C VAL A 106 14.19 -9.68 1.99
N ALA A 107 14.98 -10.57 2.60
CA ALA A 107 15.30 -10.58 4.04
C ALA A 107 14.05 -10.52 4.95
N SER A 108 13.02 -11.30 4.57
CA SER A 108 11.76 -11.44 5.30
C SER A 108 11.61 -12.87 5.79
N PRO A 109 11.84 -13.14 7.09
CA PRO A 109 11.69 -14.49 7.65
C PRO A 109 10.31 -15.09 7.39
N ILE A 110 9.26 -14.25 7.43
CA ILE A 110 7.89 -14.73 7.25
C ILE A 110 7.61 -15.19 5.81
N ARG A 111 8.25 -14.59 4.80
CA ARG A 111 8.12 -15.07 3.41
C ARG A 111 8.90 -16.35 3.16
N THR A 112 10.06 -16.50 3.80
CA THR A 112 10.82 -17.75 3.75
C THR A 112 10.01 -18.89 4.36
N GLU A 113 9.38 -18.65 5.52
CA GLU A 113 8.53 -19.65 6.17
C GLU A 113 7.27 -19.97 5.36
N LEU A 114 6.66 -18.96 4.72
CA LEU A 114 5.46 -19.14 3.91
C LEU A 114 5.66 -20.16 2.76
N ILE A 115 6.87 -20.30 2.23
CA ILE A 115 7.18 -21.30 1.19
C ILE A 115 6.85 -22.72 1.66
N ASN A 116 7.03 -23.01 2.95
CA ASN A 116 6.76 -24.33 3.54
C ASN A 116 5.26 -24.67 3.56
N CYS A 117 4.40 -23.69 3.31
CA CYS A 117 2.95 -23.87 3.21
C CYS A 117 2.46 -24.22 1.78
N ASN A 118 3.36 -24.42 0.80
CA ASN A 118 3.00 -24.68 -0.60
C ASN A 118 2.46 -26.10 -0.86
N ASP A 119 1.29 -26.41 -0.31
CA ASP A 119 0.56 -27.65 -0.55
C ASP A 119 -0.94 -27.38 -0.44
N SER A 120 -1.62 -27.32 -1.59
CA SER A 120 -3.05 -27.00 -1.65
C SER A 120 -3.93 -28.10 -1.03
N ARG A 121 -3.45 -29.35 -0.92
CA ARG A 121 -4.18 -30.45 -0.30
C ARG A 121 -3.97 -30.49 1.21
N LYS A 122 -2.75 -30.24 1.67
CA LYS A 122 -2.42 -30.30 3.10
C LYS A 122 -2.81 -29.03 3.84
N TRP A 123 -2.47 -27.87 3.28
CA TRP A 123 -2.58 -26.55 3.90
C TRP A 123 -3.64 -25.65 3.26
N GLY A 124 -4.19 -26.04 2.10
CA GLY A 124 -5.12 -25.19 1.38
C GLY A 124 -4.44 -23.93 0.83
N ALA A 125 -3.16 -24.00 0.47
CA ALA A 125 -2.40 -22.86 -0.05
C ALA A 125 -1.53 -23.21 -1.27
N GLU A 126 -1.45 -22.26 -2.20
CA GLU A 126 -0.58 -22.26 -3.37
C GLU A 126 0.36 -21.04 -3.27
N ILE A 127 1.66 -21.29 -3.19
CA ILE A 127 2.69 -20.29 -2.93
C ILE A 127 3.65 -20.25 -4.11
N MET A 128 3.58 -19.17 -4.88
CA MET A 128 4.35 -18.96 -6.10
C MET A 128 5.54 -18.04 -5.84
N ARG A 129 6.76 -18.53 -6.05
CA ARG A 129 7.97 -17.69 -6.02
C ARG A 129 7.98 -16.76 -7.24
N GLN A 130 8.16 -15.46 -7.00
CA GLN A 130 8.33 -14.45 -8.05
C GLN A 130 9.82 -14.25 -8.31
N ASP A 131 10.29 -14.61 -9.51
CA ASP A 131 11.59 -14.20 -10.03
C ASP A 131 11.44 -12.81 -10.68
N TRP A 132 12.08 -11.79 -10.09
CA TRP A 132 12.06 -10.43 -10.61
C TRP A 132 12.92 -10.25 -11.86
N GLY A 133 14.03 -10.98 -11.98
CA GLY A 133 14.90 -10.95 -13.14
C GLY A 133 14.22 -11.54 -14.38
N GLU A 134 13.50 -12.65 -14.20
CA GLU A 134 12.67 -13.23 -15.26
C GLU A 134 11.49 -12.31 -15.62
N ALA A 135 10.79 -11.77 -14.62
CA ALA A 135 9.69 -10.83 -14.86
C ALA A 135 10.16 -9.60 -15.64
N ALA A 136 11.33 -9.05 -15.29
CA ALA A 136 11.92 -7.93 -16.00
C ALA A 136 12.27 -8.29 -17.46
N ARG A 137 12.90 -9.45 -17.70
CA ARG A 137 13.19 -9.95 -19.06
C ARG A 137 11.93 -10.13 -19.90
N ASN A 138 10.83 -10.55 -19.29
CA ASN A 138 9.53 -10.71 -19.94
C ASN A 138 8.68 -9.43 -19.95
N GLY A 139 9.23 -8.29 -19.49
CA GLY A 139 8.55 -7.00 -19.47
C GLY A 139 7.30 -6.97 -18.57
N PHE A 140 7.27 -7.80 -17.51
CA PHE A 140 6.17 -7.93 -16.55
C PHE A 140 4.82 -8.33 -17.14
N LYS A 141 4.80 -8.89 -18.37
CA LYS A 141 3.56 -9.25 -19.08
C LYS A 141 2.69 -10.25 -18.30
N GLN A 142 3.28 -11.08 -17.45
CA GLN A 142 2.59 -12.08 -16.61
C GLN A 142 2.35 -11.61 -15.17
N SER A 143 2.62 -10.34 -14.87
CA SER A 143 2.48 -9.76 -13.52
C SER A 143 1.28 -8.84 -13.38
N LYS A 144 0.41 -8.79 -14.39
CA LYS A 144 -0.81 -7.98 -14.36
C LYS A 144 -1.67 -8.36 -13.16
N LEU A 145 -1.98 -7.39 -12.31
CA LEU A 145 -2.67 -7.66 -11.04
C LEU A 145 -4.13 -8.07 -11.23
N SER A 146 -4.80 -7.56 -12.28
CA SER A 146 -6.19 -7.91 -12.62
C SER A 146 -6.40 -9.41 -12.85
N ASP A 147 -5.35 -10.12 -13.25
CA ASP A 147 -5.42 -11.53 -13.64
C ASP A 147 -5.12 -12.46 -12.44
N GLN A 148 -4.80 -11.88 -11.28
CA GLN A 148 -4.38 -12.61 -10.07
C GLN A 148 -5.49 -12.71 -9.00
N CYS A 149 -6.75 -12.47 -9.38
CA CYS A 149 -7.90 -12.47 -8.47
C CYS A 149 -8.79 -13.73 -8.63
N ASN A 150 -8.21 -14.86 -9.07
CA ASN A 150 -8.94 -16.10 -9.37
C ASN A 150 -9.07 -17.07 -8.18
N HIS A 151 -8.54 -16.70 -7.01
CA HIS A 151 -8.57 -17.48 -5.79
C HIS A 151 -9.53 -16.85 -4.77
N ARG A 152 -10.23 -17.68 -3.98
CA ARG A 152 -11.11 -17.18 -2.92
C ARG A 152 -10.34 -16.42 -1.83
N TYR A 153 -9.08 -16.80 -1.60
CA TYR A 153 -8.23 -16.21 -0.58
C TYR A 153 -6.90 -15.74 -1.16
N LYS A 154 -6.44 -14.56 -0.73
CA LYS A 154 -5.18 -13.95 -1.13
C LYS A 154 -4.34 -13.66 0.11
N ILE A 155 -3.13 -14.19 0.17
CA ILE A 155 -2.26 -14.02 1.33
C ILE A 155 -1.48 -12.72 1.19
N TYR A 156 -1.41 -11.94 2.27
CA TYR A 156 -0.48 -10.84 2.43
C TYR A 156 0.64 -11.25 3.38
N ALA A 157 1.88 -11.01 2.94
CA ALA A 157 3.09 -11.24 3.70
C ALA A 157 4.04 -10.06 3.53
N GLU A 158 4.51 -9.51 4.66
CA GLU A 158 5.46 -8.39 4.69
C GLU A 158 6.77 -8.75 3.99
N GLY A 159 7.41 -7.74 3.39
CA GLY A 159 8.68 -7.89 2.68
C GLY A 159 9.84 -7.52 3.59
N TYR A 160 10.79 -6.75 3.05
CA TYR A 160 11.85 -6.14 3.85
C TYR A 160 11.31 -5.22 4.95
N ALA A 161 10.17 -4.57 4.68
CA ALA A 161 9.31 -3.88 5.63
C ALA A 161 7.82 -4.12 5.28
N TRP A 162 6.95 -3.11 5.38
CA TRP A 162 5.59 -3.20 4.83
C TRP A 162 5.64 -3.58 3.34
N SER A 163 4.61 -4.26 2.83
CA SER A 163 4.54 -4.57 1.41
C SER A 163 3.46 -3.74 0.72
N VAL A 164 3.88 -3.04 -0.34
CA VAL A 164 3.01 -2.31 -1.27
C VAL A 164 1.84 -3.17 -1.81
N SER A 165 1.99 -4.51 -1.78
CA SER A 165 1.00 -5.47 -2.27
C SER A 165 -0.33 -5.48 -1.51
N LEU A 166 -0.39 -4.94 -0.27
CA LEU A 166 -1.58 -5.00 0.57
C LEU A 166 -2.83 -4.44 -0.13
N LYS A 167 -2.75 -3.22 -0.65
CA LYS A 167 -3.89 -2.57 -1.32
C LYS A 167 -4.35 -3.34 -2.56
N TYR A 168 -3.43 -3.94 -3.30
CA TYR A 168 -3.75 -4.74 -4.49
C TYR A 168 -4.43 -6.07 -4.12
N ILE A 169 -3.99 -6.71 -3.03
CA ILE A 169 -4.61 -7.93 -2.49
C ILE A 169 -6.05 -7.65 -2.04
N LEU A 170 -6.26 -6.59 -1.26
CA LEU A 170 -7.58 -6.18 -0.79
C LEU A 170 -8.52 -5.82 -1.96
N SER A 171 -7.97 -5.34 -3.08
CA SER A 171 -8.73 -4.96 -4.27
C SER A 171 -9.32 -6.14 -5.05
N CYS A 172 -8.88 -7.38 -4.80
CA CYS A 172 -9.35 -8.55 -5.55
C CYS A 172 -10.76 -9.02 -5.18
N GLY A 173 -11.36 -8.54 -4.09
CA GLY A 173 -12.63 -9.11 -3.58
C GLY A 173 -12.52 -10.54 -3.05
N SER A 174 -11.32 -11.12 -3.10
CA SER A 174 -10.93 -12.32 -2.35
C SER A 174 -10.83 -11.97 -0.87
N VAL A 175 -10.96 -12.97 0.01
CA VAL A 175 -10.62 -12.80 1.42
C VAL A 175 -9.11 -12.57 1.53
N ALA A 176 -8.71 -11.41 2.03
CA ALA A 176 -7.32 -11.14 2.34
C ALA A 176 -6.92 -11.88 3.63
N LEU A 177 -5.98 -12.81 3.53
CA LEU A 177 -5.36 -13.48 4.66
C LEU A 177 -4.09 -12.69 5.03
N ILE A 178 -4.17 -11.81 6.03
CA ILE A 178 -3.05 -10.95 6.43
C ILE A 178 -2.29 -11.68 7.54
N ILE A 179 -1.07 -12.12 7.25
CA ILE A 179 -0.16 -12.64 8.28
C ILE A 179 0.19 -11.50 9.23
N SER A 180 0.02 -11.72 10.53
CA SER A 180 0.19 -10.72 11.61
C SER A 180 1.26 -9.68 11.28
N PRO A 181 0.86 -8.46 10.87
CA PRO A 181 1.80 -7.47 10.35
C PRO A 181 2.56 -6.81 11.50
N GLN A 182 3.84 -6.53 11.28
CA GLN A 182 4.69 -5.74 12.17
C GLN A 182 4.61 -4.25 11.81
N TYR A 183 4.41 -3.95 10.53
CA TYR A 183 4.43 -2.61 9.99
C TYR A 183 3.03 -2.06 9.76
N GLU A 184 2.87 -0.77 10.02
CA GLU A 184 1.65 -0.02 9.77
C GLU A 184 1.93 1.05 8.71
N ASP A 185 1.16 1.04 7.62
CA ASP A 185 1.14 2.13 6.65
C ASP A 185 0.02 3.12 6.99
N PHE A 186 -0.16 4.15 6.16
CA PHE A 186 -1.11 5.22 6.45
C PHE A 186 -2.59 4.79 6.48
N PHE A 187 -2.96 3.63 5.92
CA PHE A 187 -4.35 3.15 5.87
C PHE A 187 -4.57 1.85 6.65
N SER A 188 -3.53 1.09 6.96
CA SER A 188 -3.66 -0.26 7.53
C SER A 188 -4.34 -0.25 8.91
N ARG A 189 -4.19 0.82 9.69
CA ARG A 189 -4.91 1.00 10.97
C ARG A 189 -6.43 1.07 10.82
N GLY A 190 -6.93 1.39 9.62
CA GLY A 190 -8.36 1.39 9.30
C GLY A 190 -8.92 0.00 8.97
N LEU A 191 -8.08 -1.04 8.89
CA LEU A 191 -8.52 -2.41 8.63
C LEU A 191 -8.94 -3.09 9.92
N ILE A 192 -10.12 -3.70 9.91
CA ILE A 192 -10.68 -4.41 11.07
C ILE A 192 -10.62 -5.94 10.81
N PRO A 193 -9.95 -6.72 11.68
CA PRO A 193 -9.92 -8.19 11.57
C PRO A 193 -11.33 -8.79 11.59
N ASN A 194 -11.55 -9.85 10.81
CA ASN A 194 -12.84 -10.52 10.57
C ASN A 194 -13.93 -9.64 9.93
N HIS A 195 -13.64 -8.36 9.69
CA HIS A 195 -14.50 -7.46 8.95
C HIS A 195 -13.96 -7.22 7.54
N ASN A 196 -12.74 -6.67 7.39
CA ASN A 196 -12.13 -6.38 6.08
C ASN A 196 -11.19 -7.49 5.60
N PHE A 197 -10.65 -8.28 6.52
CA PHE A 197 -9.64 -9.30 6.25
C PHE A 197 -9.67 -10.40 7.33
N TRP A 198 -8.94 -11.48 7.09
CA TRP A 198 -8.71 -12.56 8.06
C TRP A 198 -7.28 -12.50 8.58
N LEU A 199 -7.10 -12.43 9.90
CA LEU A 199 -5.78 -12.40 10.53
C LEU A 199 -5.19 -13.82 10.60
N VAL A 200 -3.96 -13.98 10.14
CA VAL A 200 -3.22 -15.24 10.16
C VAL A 200 -2.10 -15.15 11.20
N ASP A 201 -2.04 -16.12 12.10
CA ASP A 201 -1.01 -16.21 13.13
C ASP A 201 0.34 -16.58 12.50
N SER A 202 1.33 -15.70 12.66
CA SER A 202 2.69 -15.92 12.15
C SER A 202 3.44 -17.05 12.87
N LEU A 203 3.09 -17.37 14.12
CA LEU A 203 3.75 -18.44 14.90
C LEU A 203 3.22 -19.83 14.55
N ASN A 204 2.01 -19.91 13.99
CA ASN A 204 1.35 -21.14 13.57
C ASN A 204 0.89 -21.03 12.11
N LEU A 205 1.81 -20.61 11.22
CA LEU A 205 1.50 -20.07 9.90
C LEU A 205 0.65 -21.00 9.01
N CYS A 206 1.17 -22.16 8.61
CA CYS A 206 0.45 -23.03 7.68
C CYS A 206 -0.86 -23.59 8.28
N PRO A 207 -0.91 -24.02 9.55
CA PRO A 207 -2.17 -24.42 10.18
C PRO A 207 -3.19 -23.27 10.31
N SER A 208 -2.73 -22.03 10.57
CA SER A 208 -3.62 -20.85 10.62
C SER A 208 -4.20 -20.51 9.25
N ILE A 209 -3.39 -20.58 8.17
CA ILE A 209 -3.88 -20.44 6.79
C ILE A 209 -4.91 -21.52 6.47
N LYS A 210 -4.59 -22.78 6.81
CA LYS A 210 -5.49 -23.91 6.60
C LYS A 210 -6.84 -23.70 7.28
N TYR A 211 -6.82 -23.30 8.55
CA TYR A 211 -8.03 -23.02 9.31
C TYR A 211 -8.90 -21.94 8.64
N ALA A 212 -8.29 -20.83 8.20
CA ALA A 212 -8.99 -19.76 7.50
C ALA A 212 -9.67 -20.24 6.20
N VAL A 213 -8.96 -21.05 5.42
CA VAL A 213 -9.44 -21.60 4.14
C VAL A 213 -10.55 -22.62 4.37
N GLU A 214 -10.39 -23.54 5.32
CA GLU A 214 -11.41 -24.52 5.67
C GLU A 214 -12.68 -23.86 6.18
N TRP A 215 -12.55 -22.89 7.09
CA TRP A 215 -13.67 -22.12 7.61
C TRP A 215 -14.39 -21.36 6.49
N GLY A 216 -13.66 -20.62 5.65
CA GLY A 216 -14.27 -19.81 4.59
C GLY A 216 -14.96 -20.65 3.52
N ASN A 217 -14.48 -21.87 3.27
CA ASN A 217 -15.12 -22.78 2.32
C ASN A 217 -16.41 -23.40 2.89
N GLN A 218 -16.52 -23.51 4.22
CA GLN A 218 -17.74 -23.91 4.92
C GLN A 218 -18.73 -22.74 5.10
N HIS A 219 -18.25 -21.49 5.08
CA HIS A 219 -19.04 -20.26 5.29
C HIS A 219 -18.89 -19.30 4.08
N PRO A 220 -19.32 -19.70 2.88
CA PRO A 220 -19.02 -18.97 1.65
C PRO A 220 -19.63 -17.56 1.61
N VAL A 221 -20.82 -17.36 2.20
CA VAL A 221 -21.49 -16.05 2.21
C VAL A 221 -20.73 -15.06 3.10
N GLU A 222 -20.32 -15.51 4.27
CA GLU A 222 -19.56 -14.73 5.25
C GLU A 222 -18.17 -14.41 4.72
N ALA A 223 -17.49 -15.41 4.13
CA ALA A 223 -16.19 -15.24 3.51
C ALA A 223 -16.23 -14.25 2.33
N GLU A 224 -17.19 -14.40 1.41
CA GLU A 224 -17.39 -13.44 0.33
C GLU A 224 -17.63 -12.02 0.87
N ALA A 225 -18.42 -11.88 1.93
CA ALA A 225 -18.69 -10.59 2.55
C ALA A 225 -17.42 -9.94 3.16
N ILE A 226 -16.50 -10.72 3.75
CA ILE A 226 -15.20 -10.21 4.22
C ILE A 226 -14.39 -9.66 3.05
N GLY A 227 -14.21 -10.46 1.98
CA GLY A 227 -13.46 -10.04 0.80
C GLY A 227 -14.06 -8.81 0.12
N LYS A 228 -15.40 -8.75 0.03
CA LYS A 228 -16.12 -7.59 -0.49
C LYS A 228 -15.88 -6.33 0.34
N ARG A 229 -15.92 -6.41 1.67
CA ARG A 229 -15.65 -5.25 2.54
C ARG A 229 -14.20 -4.77 2.46
N GLY A 230 -13.25 -5.67 2.23
CA GLY A 230 -11.87 -5.30 1.90
C GLY A 230 -11.77 -4.51 0.59
N GLN A 231 -12.44 -4.98 -0.48
CA GLN A 231 -12.48 -4.30 -1.77
C GLN A 231 -13.22 -2.95 -1.71
N ASP A 232 -14.34 -2.87 -0.97
CA ASP A 232 -15.12 -1.65 -0.80
C ASP A 232 -14.32 -0.58 -0.03
N LEU A 233 -13.50 -0.97 0.96
CA LEU A 233 -12.57 -0.05 1.61
C LEU A 233 -11.55 0.51 0.62
N MET A 234 -10.96 -0.33 -0.24
CA MET A 234 -10.01 0.12 -1.27
C MET A 234 -10.67 1.05 -2.30
N GLU A 235 -11.95 0.82 -2.63
CA GLU A 235 -12.72 1.75 -3.48
C GLU A 235 -12.89 3.12 -2.81
N SER A 236 -13.14 3.12 -1.50
CA SER A 236 -13.26 4.35 -0.73
C SER A 236 -11.93 5.12 -0.65
N LEU A 237 -10.80 4.40 -0.61
CA LEU A 237 -9.43 4.94 -0.56
C LEU A 237 -8.96 5.45 -1.94
N ASN A 238 -9.80 6.24 -2.63
CA ASN A 238 -9.44 6.84 -3.91
C ASN A 238 -8.48 8.04 -3.77
N MET A 239 -7.98 8.55 -4.91
CA MET A 239 -7.01 9.65 -4.91
C MET A 239 -7.50 10.92 -4.20
N ASN A 240 -8.81 11.21 -4.19
CA ASN A 240 -9.32 12.36 -3.43
C ASN A 240 -9.04 12.19 -1.93
N ARG A 241 -9.33 11.00 -1.37
CA ARG A 241 -9.06 10.70 0.04
C ARG A 241 -7.58 10.65 0.38
N ILE A 242 -6.76 10.16 -0.54
CA ILE A 242 -5.29 10.13 -0.37
C ILE A 242 -4.75 11.56 -0.27
N TYR A 243 -5.17 12.46 -1.15
CA TYR A 243 -4.78 13.88 -1.06
C TYR A 243 -5.36 14.57 0.17
N GLU A 244 -6.57 14.24 0.60
CA GLU A 244 -7.13 14.75 1.87
C GLU A 244 -6.29 14.28 3.07
N TYR A 245 -5.91 13.00 3.13
CA TYR A 245 -5.01 12.49 4.18
C TYR A 245 -3.67 13.25 4.18
N MET A 246 -3.03 13.39 3.01
CA MET A 246 -1.78 14.15 2.89
C MET A 246 -1.94 15.60 3.33
N PHE A 247 -3.03 16.26 2.91
CA PHE A 247 -3.34 17.64 3.28
C PHE A 247 -3.44 17.78 4.80
N HIS A 248 -4.24 16.95 5.45
CA HIS A 248 -4.43 17.01 6.90
C HIS A 248 -3.15 16.68 7.66
N LEU A 249 -2.45 15.63 7.24
CA LEU A 249 -1.20 15.23 7.87
C LEU A 249 -0.16 16.36 7.85
N ILE A 250 0.04 16.99 6.69
CA ILE A 250 0.98 18.12 6.54
C ILE A 250 0.47 19.35 7.31
N SER A 251 -0.83 19.64 7.25
CA SER A 251 -1.40 20.82 7.92
C SER A 251 -1.40 20.71 9.44
N ASP A 252 -1.58 19.52 9.99
CA ASP A 252 -1.49 19.31 11.43
C ASP A 252 -0.04 19.26 11.90
N TYR A 253 0.85 18.67 11.11
CA TYR A 253 2.29 18.69 11.39
C TYR A 253 2.85 20.12 11.38
N SER A 254 2.47 20.98 10.42
CA SER A 254 2.99 22.35 10.33
C SER A 254 2.63 23.20 11.56
N LYS A 255 1.51 22.92 12.23
CA LYS A 255 1.10 23.60 13.48
C LYS A 255 1.99 23.26 14.67
N LEU A 256 2.75 22.17 14.59
CA LEU A 256 3.67 21.74 15.65
C LEU A 256 5.01 22.47 15.57
N GLN A 257 5.31 23.17 14.47
CA GLN A 257 6.54 23.92 14.30
C GLN A 257 6.47 25.23 15.09
N ASP A 258 7.46 25.47 15.95
CA ASP A 258 7.62 26.68 16.75
C ASP A 258 8.44 27.78 16.04
N PHE A 259 8.73 27.56 14.75
CA PHE A 259 9.44 28.49 13.88
C PHE A 259 8.67 28.68 12.57
N LYS A 260 8.98 29.77 11.85
CA LYS A 260 8.48 29.98 10.49
C LYS A 260 9.43 29.31 9.49
N PRO A 261 8.98 28.30 8.71
CA PRO A 261 9.80 27.68 7.68
C PRO A 261 10.30 28.71 6.66
N THR A 262 11.57 28.63 6.31
CA THR A 262 12.18 29.47 5.27
C THR A 262 13.19 28.65 4.47
N PRO A 263 13.19 28.72 3.12
CA PRO A 263 14.14 27.96 2.33
C PRO A 263 15.59 28.32 2.67
N PRO A 264 16.47 27.34 2.98
CA PRO A 264 17.89 27.62 3.19
C PRO A 264 18.56 28.07 1.88
N PRO A 265 19.69 28.80 1.93
CA PRO A 265 20.37 29.30 0.73
C PRO A 265 20.82 28.23 -0.28
N THR A 266 20.95 26.98 0.19
CA THR A 266 21.35 25.82 -0.62
C THR A 266 20.16 25.00 -1.14
N ALA A 267 18.92 25.41 -0.84
CA ALA A 267 17.74 24.71 -1.31
C ALA A 267 17.61 24.79 -2.84
N LEU A 268 17.10 23.71 -3.44
CA LEU A 268 16.75 23.67 -4.84
C LEU A 268 15.22 23.62 -4.97
N GLU A 269 14.69 24.44 -5.85
CA GLU A 269 13.26 24.43 -6.16
C GLU A 269 12.89 23.16 -6.94
N VAL A 270 11.83 22.49 -6.49
CA VAL A 270 11.24 21.35 -7.18
C VAL A 270 9.88 21.77 -7.74
N CYS A 271 9.69 21.60 -9.04
CA CYS A 271 8.45 21.87 -9.75
C CYS A 271 8.09 20.69 -10.67
N VAL A 272 6.92 20.75 -11.31
CA VAL A 272 6.46 19.71 -12.25
C VAL A 272 7.48 19.53 -13.37
N GLU A 273 7.97 20.63 -13.92
CA GLU A 273 8.92 20.67 -15.03
C GLU A 273 10.26 20.06 -14.62
N SER A 274 10.75 20.34 -13.41
CA SER A 274 12.02 19.77 -12.95
C SER A 274 11.92 18.27 -12.69
N VAL A 275 10.82 17.78 -12.08
CA VAL A 275 10.59 16.33 -11.92
C VAL A 275 10.51 15.63 -13.27
N LEU A 276 9.76 16.19 -14.22
CA LEU A 276 9.66 15.62 -15.56
C LEU A 276 11.01 15.66 -16.27
N CYS A 277 11.83 16.70 -16.09
CA CYS A 277 13.16 16.81 -16.70
C CYS A 277 14.06 15.60 -16.38
N PHE A 278 14.03 15.11 -15.13
CA PHE A 278 14.80 13.94 -14.69
C PHE A 278 14.15 12.60 -15.01
N ALA A 279 12.87 12.59 -15.40
CA ALA A 279 12.14 11.36 -15.71
C ALA A 279 12.50 10.85 -17.11
N ASP A 280 12.73 9.54 -17.23
CA ASP A 280 12.78 8.85 -18.52
C ASP A 280 11.39 8.82 -19.19
N GLU A 281 11.32 8.39 -20.45
CA GLU A 281 10.06 8.37 -21.21
C GLU A 281 8.94 7.58 -20.51
N LYS A 282 9.29 6.44 -19.92
CA LYS A 282 8.33 5.57 -19.22
C LYS A 282 7.85 6.20 -17.93
N GLN A 283 8.77 6.76 -17.14
CA GLN A 283 8.46 7.50 -15.93
C GLN A 283 7.56 8.70 -16.25
N ARG A 284 7.88 9.50 -17.28
CA ARG A 284 7.03 10.62 -17.73
C ARG A 284 5.62 10.17 -18.07
N MET A 285 5.47 9.05 -18.78
CA MET A 285 4.15 8.51 -19.10
C MET A 285 3.34 8.18 -17.83
N PHE A 286 3.96 7.55 -16.83
CA PHE A 286 3.28 7.21 -15.57
C PHE A 286 2.95 8.44 -14.73
N LEU A 287 3.88 9.40 -14.63
CA LEU A 287 3.68 10.67 -13.94
C LEU A 287 2.53 11.46 -14.58
N ASN A 288 2.53 11.63 -15.91
CA ASN A 288 1.46 12.33 -16.62
C ASN A 288 0.08 11.68 -16.44
N LYS A 289 0.02 10.35 -16.32
CA LYS A 289 -1.23 9.63 -16.02
C LYS A 289 -1.78 9.89 -14.61
N SER A 290 -0.96 10.34 -13.68
CA SER A 290 -1.36 10.68 -12.31
C SER A 290 -1.44 12.19 -12.06
N PHE A 291 -1.42 12.98 -13.13
CA PHE A 291 -1.53 14.44 -13.06
C PHE A 291 -2.90 14.88 -12.55
N THR A 292 -2.92 15.94 -11.76
CA THR A 292 -4.13 16.46 -11.08
C THR A 292 -4.50 17.86 -11.55
N PHE A 293 -5.75 18.23 -11.23
CA PHE A 293 -6.28 19.57 -11.44
C PHE A 293 -6.77 20.13 -10.10
N PRO A 294 -6.88 21.46 -9.97
CA PRO A 294 -7.47 22.09 -8.80
C PRO A 294 -8.83 21.48 -8.47
N SER A 295 -9.01 21.11 -7.21
CA SER A 295 -10.27 20.55 -6.72
C SER A 295 -11.34 21.65 -6.67
N HIS A 296 -12.55 21.34 -7.15
CA HIS A 296 -13.72 22.23 -7.00
C HIS A 296 -14.25 22.30 -5.56
N LYS A 297 -13.80 21.38 -4.70
CA LYS A 297 -14.17 21.31 -3.29
C LYS A 297 -12.93 21.55 -2.42
N PRO A 298 -13.06 22.26 -1.29
CA PRO A 298 -11.98 22.31 -0.32
C PRO A 298 -11.69 20.90 0.23
N PRO A 299 -10.52 20.70 0.87
CA PRO A 299 -10.26 19.50 1.65
C PRO A 299 -11.40 19.21 2.63
N CYS A 300 -11.63 17.93 2.94
CA CYS A 300 -12.67 17.55 3.88
C CYS A 300 -12.38 18.11 5.29
N ASN A 301 -13.40 18.13 6.15
CA ASN A 301 -13.20 18.47 7.56
C ASN A 301 -13.02 17.18 8.34
N LEU A 302 -11.87 17.00 9.00
CA LEU A 302 -11.71 15.98 10.02
C LEU A 302 -12.53 16.39 11.24
N LYS A 303 -13.32 15.45 11.77
CA LYS A 303 -13.90 15.63 13.10
C LYS A 303 -12.77 15.57 14.13
N PRO A 304 -12.81 16.37 15.21
CA PRO A 304 -11.90 16.20 16.34
C PRO A 304 -11.91 14.73 16.80
N ALA A 305 -10.72 14.21 17.10
CA ALA A 305 -10.54 12.87 17.63
C ALA A 305 -11.15 12.71 19.03
#